data_AF-A0A511ZIN5-F1
#
_entry.id   AF-A0A511ZIN5-F1
#
_cell.length_a   1.000
_cell.length_b   1.000
_cell.length_c   1.000
_cell.angle_alpha   90.00
_cell.angle_beta   90.00
_cell.angle_gamma   90.00
#
_symmetry.space_group_name_H-M   'P 1'
#
loop_
_entity.id
_entity.type
_entity.pdbx_description
1 polymer ?
#
loop_
_entity_poly.entity_id
_entity_poly.type
_entity_poly.pdbx_seq_one_letter_code
_entity_poly.pdbx_strand_id
1 'polypeptide(L)'
;MQQTKTIKNKITSHSSKTFEPTLAIYRQALSFLVDVINTEWSVLENLSTKELVNAVEKLTHHTKTNPCPKCDFDATFYKFPS
;
A
#
# COMPACT_ATOMS: atom_id res chain seq x y z
N MET A 1 -17.86 -5.29 -28.02
CA MET A 1 -16.47 -4.84 -28.28
C MET A 1 -16.27 -3.51 -27.57
N GLN A 2 -15.53 -3.47 -26.46
CA GLN A 2 -15.19 -2.21 -25.78
C GLN A 2 -14.04 -1.55 -26.55
N GLN A 3 -14.24 -0.34 -27.09
CA GLN A 3 -13.16 0.43 -27.71
C GLN A 3 -12.57 1.38 -26.67
N THR A 4 -11.31 1.20 -26.31
CA THR A 4 -10.58 2.08 -25.40
C THR A 4 -9.69 3.02 -26.21
N LYS A 5 -9.80 4.34 -25.99
CA LYS A 5 -8.92 5.33 -26.60
C LYS A 5 -7.74 5.63 -25.68
N THR A 6 -6.52 5.39 -26.14
CA THR A 6 -5.29 5.73 -25.40
C THR A 6 -4.83 7.12 -25.79
N ILE A 7 -4.78 8.04 -24.83
CA ILE A 7 -4.27 9.41 -25.02
C ILE A 7 -2.85 9.47 -24.46
N LYS A 8 -1.88 9.80 -25.33
CA LYS A 8 -0.48 10.02 -24.92
C LYS A 8 -0.27 11.49 -24.61
N ASN A 9 -0.41 11.89 -23.34
CA ASN A 9 -0.06 13.24 -22.91
C ASN A 9 1.40 13.29 -22.44
N LYS A 10 2.17 14.21 -23.02
CA LYS A 10 3.53 14.54 -22.56
C LYS A 10 3.42 15.34 -21.25
N ILE A 11 4.06 14.85 -20.19
CA ILE A 11 4.10 15.53 -18.89
C ILE A 11 4.97 16.80 -19.04
N THR A 12 4.34 17.97 -19.06
CA THR A 12 5.02 19.27 -19.25
C THR A 12 5.55 19.83 -17.92
N SER A 13 6.83 19.57 -17.66
CA SER A 13 7.80 20.31 -16.81
C SER A 13 7.45 20.61 -15.33
N HIS A 14 6.27 21.12 -15.00
CA HIS A 14 5.90 21.52 -13.63
C HIS A 14 5.40 20.36 -12.75
N SER A 15 5.20 19.18 -13.34
CA SER A 15 4.49 18.07 -12.72
C SER A 15 5.35 17.21 -11.79
N SER A 16 6.68 17.16 -12.00
CA SER A 16 7.56 16.33 -11.16
C SER A 16 7.45 16.72 -9.69
N LYS A 17 7.56 18.02 -9.38
CA LYS A 17 7.39 18.56 -8.03
C LYS A 17 6.00 18.34 -7.44
N THR A 18 4.95 18.29 -8.27
CA THR A 18 3.57 18.08 -7.80
C THR A 18 3.34 16.65 -7.32
N PHE A 19 4.07 15.68 -7.87
CA PHE A 19 3.96 14.27 -7.50
C PHE A 19 4.93 13.83 -6.41
N GLU A 20 6.00 14.59 -6.14
CA GLU A 20 6.96 14.25 -5.06
C GLU A 20 6.28 13.98 -3.71
N PRO A 21 5.29 14.78 -3.23
CA PRO A 21 4.61 14.49 -1.98
C PRO A 21 3.84 13.17 -2.02
N THR A 22 3.15 12.89 -3.13
CA THR A 22 2.42 11.63 -3.36
C THR A 22 3.39 10.46 -3.36
N LEU A 23 4.50 10.59 -4.08
CA LEU A 23 5.53 9.55 -4.18
C LEU A 23 6.20 9.28 -2.83
N ALA A 24 6.41 10.31 -2.02
CA ALA A 24 6.91 10.17 -0.66
C ALA A 24 5.97 9.32 0.21
N ILE A 25 4.65 9.58 0.15
CA ILE A 25 3.64 8.79 0.87
C ILE A 25 3.67 7.32 0.42
N TYR A 26 3.71 7.05 -0.90
CA TYR A 26 3.78 5.67 -1.42
C TYR A 26 5.06 4.95 -0.97
N ARG A 27 6.21 5.63 -0.99
CA ARG A 27 7.48 5.04 -0.54
C ARG A 27 7.47 4.74 0.95
N GLN A 28 6.90 5.62 1.76
CA GLN A 28 6.73 5.41 3.20
C GLN A 28 5.80 4.24 3.48
N ALA A 29 4.65 4.18 2.80
CA ALA A 29 3.71 3.07 2.91
C ALA A 29 4.35 1.72 2.53
N LEU A 30 5.11 1.69 1.43
CA LEU A 30 5.81 0.48 1.01
C LEU A 30 6.89 0.07 2.01
N SER A 31 7.68 1.01 2.52
CA SER A 31 8.71 0.74 3.52
C SER A 31 8.09 0.17 4.79
N PHE A 32 6.99 0.76 5.27
CA PHE A 32 6.22 0.25 6.39
C PHE A 32 5.76 -1.21 6.17
N LEU A 33 5.19 -1.53 5.00
CA LEU A 33 4.74 -2.88 4.70
C LEU A 33 5.92 -3.88 4.68
N VAL A 34 7.04 -3.49 4.09
CA VAL A 34 8.26 -4.31 4.07
C VAL A 34 8.77 -4.57 5.48
N ASP A 35 8.77 -3.57 6.36
CA ASP A 35 9.19 -3.71 7.75
C ASP A 35 8.27 -4.66 8.54
N VAL A 36 6.96 -4.54 8.36
CA VAL A 36 5.97 -5.46 8.96
C VAL A 36 6.19 -6.89 8.48
N ILE A 37 6.36 -7.10 7.17
CA ILE A 37 6.57 -8.42 6.58
C ILE A 37 7.89 -9.03 7.07
N ASN A 38 8.98 -8.25 7.13
CA ASN A 38 10.26 -8.72 7.61
C ASN A 38 10.21 -9.11 9.10
N THR A 39 9.50 -8.32 9.92
CA THR A 39 9.33 -8.61 11.35
C THR A 39 8.56 -9.90 11.58
N GLU A 40 7.51 -10.15 10.79
CA GLU A 40 6.63 -11.31 10.92
C GLU A 40 6.98 -12.46 9.95
N TRP A 41 8.15 -12.41 9.29
CA TRP A 41 8.51 -13.34 8.22
C TRP A 41 8.42 -14.81 8.63
N SER A 42 8.85 -15.12 9.86
CA SER A 42 8.79 -16.48 10.43
C SER A 42 7.40 -17.11 10.44
N VAL A 43 6.34 -16.29 10.52
CA VAL A 43 4.94 -16.74 10.47
C VAL A 43 4.41 -16.77 9.04
N LEU A 44 4.94 -15.90 8.18
CA LEU A 44 4.48 -15.67 6.81
C LEU A 44 5.11 -16.60 5.77
N GLU A 45 6.33 -17.10 6.01
CA GLU A 45 7.14 -17.81 5.01
C GLU A 45 6.50 -19.07 4.44
N ASN A 46 5.64 -19.74 5.23
CA ASN A 46 5.00 -21.00 4.85
C ASN A 46 3.58 -20.82 4.26
N LEU A 47 3.11 -19.58 4.11
CA LEU A 47 1.77 -19.28 3.62
C LEU A 47 1.75 -19.23 2.08
N SER A 48 0.61 -19.61 1.48
CA SER A 48 0.38 -19.32 0.07
C SER A 48 0.25 -17.81 -0.16
N THR A 49 0.41 -17.34 -1.41
CA THR A 49 0.29 -15.91 -1.76
C THR A 49 -1.03 -15.30 -1.27
N LYS A 50 -2.14 -16.03 -1.36
CA LYS A 50 -3.45 -15.55 -0.92
C LYS A 50 -3.53 -15.40 0.60
N GLU A 51 -2.97 -16.37 1.32
CA GLU A 51 -2.94 -16.36 2.78
C GLU A 51 -1.99 -15.28 3.30
N LEU A 52 -0.86 -15.08 2.63
CA LEU A 52 0.08 -14.00 2.92
C LEU A 52 -0.58 -12.62 2.80
N VAL A 53 -1.27 -12.35 1.70
CA VAL A 53 -2.00 -11.08 1.51
C VAL A 53 -3.02 -10.87 2.62
N ASN A 54 -3.85 -11.88 2.92
CA ASN A 54 -4.83 -11.79 4.01
C ASN A 54 -4.18 -11.61 5.39
N ALA A 55 -3.03 -12.25 5.63
CA ALA A 55 -2.31 -12.13 6.90
C ALA A 55 -1.73 -10.72 7.06
N VAL A 56 -1.09 -10.18 6.02
CA VAL A 56 -0.57 -8.81 6.03
C VAL A 56 -1.71 -7.81 6.19
N GLU A 57 -2.84 -7.98 5.50
CA GLU A 57 -4.02 -7.11 5.65
C GLU A 57 -4.52 -7.08 7.11
N LYS A 58 -4.58 -8.24 7.78
CA LYS A 58 -4.94 -8.33 9.20
C LYS A 58 -3.89 -7.75 10.14
N LEU A 59 -2.62 -7.73 9.75
CA LEU A 59 -1.57 -7.11 10.56
C LEU A 59 -1.63 -5.58 10.48
N THR A 60 -2.04 -5.04 9.32
CA THR A 60 -1.88 -3.62 9.00
C THR A 60 -3.18 -2.81 9.00
N HIS A 61 -4.33 -3.40 8.71
CA HIS A 61 -5.58 -2.65 8.55
C HIS A 61 -6.59 -2.92 9.66
N HIS A 62 -7.22 -1.84 10.09
CA HIS A 62 -8.34 -1.91 11.01
C HIS A 62 -9.61 -2.23 10.24
N THR A 63 -10.22 -3.37 10.54
CA THR A 63 -11.50 -3.78 9.91
C THR A 63 -12.51 -4.17 10.96
N LYS A 64 -13.78 -4.28 10.60
CA LYS A 64 -14.85 -4.70 11.52
C LYS A 64 -14.56 -6.06 12.19
N THR A 65 -13.85 -6.95 11.50
CA THR A 65 -13.46 -8.27 11.98
C THR A 65 -12.03 -8.30 12.55
N ASN A 66 -11.30 -7.19 12.48
CA ASN A 66 -9.95 -7.00 13.03
C ASN A 66 -9.84 -5.63 13.73
N PRO A 67 -10.43 -5.49 14.93
CA PRO A 67 -10.58 -4.19 15.59
C PRO A 67 -9.30 -3.67 16.26
N CYS A 68 -8.22 -4.46 16.30
CA CYS A 68 -6.96 -4.06 16.92
C CYS A 68 -5.79 -4.63 16.09
N PRO A 69 -5.50 -4.07 14.90
CA PRO A 69 -4.34 -4.47 14.12
C PRO A 69 -3.04 -4.16 14.88
N LYS A 70 -2.01 -4.98 14.65
CA LYS A 70 -0.71 -4.84 15.32
C LYS A 70 0.02 -3.57 14.88
N CYS A 71 -0.18 -3.17 13.62
CA CYS A 71 0.35 -1.94 13.06
C CYS A 71 -0.80 -1.20 12.39
N ASP A 72 -1.12 0.02 12.81
CA ASP A 72 -2.26 0.75 12.26
C ASP A 72 -1.83 1.57 11.02
N PHE A 73 -1.96 0.95 9.85
CA PHE A 73 -1.69 1.60 8.56
C PHE A 73 -2.66 2.75 8.33
N ASP A 74 -3.93 2.59 8.70
CA ASP A 74 -5.00 3.56 8.42
C ASP A 74 -4.83 4.83 9.25
N ALA A 75 -4.32 4.72 10.49
CA ALA A 75 -3.91 5.87 11.28
C ALA A 75 -2.64 6.55 10.72
N THR A 76 -1.67 5.76 10.26
CA THR A 76 -0.38 6.27 9.74
C THR A 76 -0.54 6.98 8.39
N PHE A 77 -1.46 6.49 7.55
CA PHE A 77 -1.70 6.98 6.18
C PHE A 77 -3.17 7.37 5.96
N TYR A 78 -3.74 8.13 6.91
CA TYR A 78 -5.15 8.54 6.96
C TYR A 78 -5.73 9.16 5.67
N LYS A 79 -4.90 9.76 4.81
CA LYS A 79 -5.28 10.23 3.47
C LYS A 79 -4.38 9.61 2.41
N PHE A 80 -4.41 8.29 2.32
CA PHE A 80 -3.70 7.60 1.26
C PHE A 80 -4.21 8.08 -0.11
N PRO A 81 -3.32 8.46 -1.05
CA PRO A 81 -3.72 8.91 -2.37
C PRO A 81 -4.47 7.79 -3.12
N SER A 82 -5.68 8.08 -3.60
CA SER A 82 -6.52 7.15 -4.40
C SER A 82 -6.87 7.75 -5.76
#